data_AF-A0A4Y2EWK2-F1
#
_entry.id   AF-A0A4Y2EWK2-F1
#
_cell.length_a   1.000
_cell.length_b   1.000
_cell.length_c   1.000
_cell.angle_alpha   90.00
_cell.angle_beta   90.00
_cell.angle_gamma   90.00
#
_symmetry.space_group_name_H-M   'P 1'
#
loop_
_entity.id
_entity.type
_entity.pdbx_description
1 polymer ?
#
loop_
_entity_poly.entity_id
_entity_poly.type
_entity_poly.pdbx_seq_one_letter_code
_entity_poly.pdbx_strand_id
1 'polypeptide(L)'
;MATAQDSDGELRSLLETGTGLKFKQLSLSSSKRFLFCDISTHKVRPYVPVSFRKKVFDLLHGLSHPVIKATTDVFKKRFVWSSMNKDIQMWCKCCVACQKSKIQRHTEAPLGSFILPKAIFSHIHIDVVGPLPRLMVIYLY
;
A
#
# COMPACT_ATOMS: atom_id res chain seq x y z
N MET A 1 20.34 7.65 10.24
CA MET A 1 19.84 8.31 9.02
C MET A 1 20.84 9.34 8.49
N ALA A 2 21.21 10.38 9.24
CA ALA A 2 22.22 11.37 8.80
C ALA A 2 23.54 10.70 8.36
N THR A 3 24.15 9.85 9.20
CA THR A 3 25.37 9.10 8.86
C THR A 3 25.22 8.21 7.63
N ALA A 4 24.02 7.68 7.39
CA ALA A 4 23.79 6.83 6.23
C ALA A 4 23.65 7.62 4.93
N GLN A 5 23.30 8.91 4.99
CA GLN A 5 23.33 9.80 3.84
C GLN A 5 24.77 10.08 3.39
N ASP A 6 25.71 10.22 4.33
CA ASP A 6 27.12 10.52 4.03
C ASP A 6 27.78 9.45 3.14
N SER A 7 27.39 8.19 3.35
CA SER A 7 27.87 7.02 2.61
C SER A 7 26.98 6.62 1.42
N ASP A 8 25.87 7.32 1.16
CA ASP A 8 24.93 6.94 0.10
C ASP A 8 25.42 7.42 -1.27
N GLY A 9 25.84 6.49 -2.12
CA GLY A 9 26.36 6.81 -3.46
C GLY A 9 25.30 7.42 -4.39
N GLU A 10 24.03 7.04 -4.24
CA GLU A 10 22.96 7.58 -5.07
C GLU A 10 22.68 9.05 -4.74
N LEU A 11 22.74 9.41 -3.46
CA LEU A 11 22.63 10.80 -3.04
C LEU A 11 23.72 11.68 -3.69
N ARG A 12 24.96 11.18 -3.75
CA ARG A 12 26.07 11.91 -4.42
C ARG A 12 25.78 12.12 -5.89
N SER A 13 25.37 11.07 -6.60
CA SER A 13 25.00 11.18 -8.02
C SER A 13 23.83 12.15 -8.24
N LEU A 14 22.84 12.19 -7.34
CA LEU A 14 21.71 13.12 -7.43
C LEU A 14 22.11 14.58 -7.24
N LEU A 15 23.14 14.85 -6.43
CA LEU A 15 23.70 16.18 -6.23
C LEU A 15 24.48 16.66 -7.47
N GLU A 16 25.14 15.74 -8.18
CA GLU A 16 25.96 16.04 -9.37
C GLU A 16 25.16 16.13 -10.67
N THR A 17 24.17 15.25 -10.88
CA THR A 17 23.47 15.06 -12.16
C THR A 17 22.44 16.16 -12.47
N GLY A 18 22.13 17.05 -11.52
CA GLY A 18 21.22 18.16 -11.75
C GLY A 18 19.79 17.72 -12.06
N THR A 19 19.16 16.99 -11.13
CA THR A 19 17.73 16.63 -11.23
C THR A 19 16.81 17.81 -10.90
N GLY A 20 15.50 17.70 -11.12
CA GLY A 20 14.52 18.70 -10.67
C GLY A 20 14.42 18.86 -9.14
N LEU A 21 15.15 18.06 -8.36
CA LEU A 21 15.22 18.17 -6.90
C LEU A 21 16.25 19.22 -6.48
N LYS A 22 15.93 19.98 -5.43
CA LYS A 22 16.82 21.00 -4.88
C LYS A 22 17.20 20.58 -3.47
N PHE A 23 18.41 20.07 -3.29
CA PHE A 23 18.86 19.61 -1.99
C PHE A 23 19.53 20.72 -1.19
N LYS A 24 19.20 20.80 0.10
CA LYS A 24 19.85 21.67 1.09
C LYS A 24 20.17 20.87 2.34
N GLN A 25 21.34 21.13 2.91
CA GLN A 25 21.71 20.60 4.22
C GLN A 25 21.00 21.38 5.33
N LEU A 26 20.30 20.67 6.21
CA LEU A 26 19.65 21.23 7.39
C LEU A 26 20.28 20.64 8.65
N SER A 27 20.60 21.49 9.62
CA SER A 27 21.11 21.05 10.92
C SER A 27 19.99 20.41 11.74
N LEU A 28 20.33 19.31 12.40
CA LEU A 28 19.45 18.72 13.41
C LEU A 28 19.65 19.47 14.72
N SER A 29 18.58 19.97 15.33
CA SER A 29 18.65 20.66 16.63
C SER A 29 19.24 19.78 17.74
N SER A 30 19.13 18.46 17.63
CA SER A 30 19.66 17.48 18.58
C SER A 30 21.08 17.01 18.31
N SER A 31 21.73 17.40 17.20
CA SER A 31 23.11 16.94 16.89
C SER A 31 23.84 17.88 15.94
N LYS A 32 25.19 17.96 16.02
CA LYS A 32 26.02 18.69 15.03
C LYS A 32 26.07 18.04 13.63
N ARG A 33 25.07 17.20 13.28
CA ARG A 33 24.97 16.53 11.98
C ARG A 33 23.94 17.21 11.11
N PHE A 34 24.17 17.10 9.81
CA PHE A 34 23.30 17.65 8.78
C PHE A 34 22.49 16.54 8.11
N LEU A 35 21.28 16.89 7.66
CA LEU A 35 20.48 16.07 6.78
C LEU A 35 20.33 16.76 5.43
N PHE A 36 20.53 16.01 4.36
CA PHE A 36 20.11 16.42 3.04
C PHE A 36 18.59 16.32 2.94
N CYS A 37 17.97 17.46 2.62
CA CYS A 37 16.54 17.61 2.45
C CYS A 37 16.25 18.24 1.09
N ASP A 38 15.25 17.73 0.40
CA ASP A 38 14.70 18.40 -0.77
C ASP A 38 13.81 19.58 -0.34
N ILE A 39 14.03 20.72 -1.01
CA ILE A 39 13.31 21.98 -0.84
C ILE A 39 12.72 22.47 -2.18
N SER A 40 12.70 21.63 -3.21
CA SER A 40 12.10 21.98 -4.52
C SER A 40 10.58 22.20 -4.44
N THR A 41 9.94 21.67 -3.40
CA THR A 41 8.50 21.85 -3.14
C THR A 41 8.26 22.76 -1.94
N HIS A 42 7.00 23.14 -1.70
CA HIS A 42 6.61 23.93 -0.53
C HIS A 42 6.87 23.27 0.83
N LYS A 43 7.25 21.99 0.86
CA LYS A 43 7.57 21.25 2.09
C LYS A 43 8.99 20.74 2.03
N VAL A 44 9.68 20.86 3.17
CA VAL A 44 10.99 20.26 3.38
C VAL A 44 10.83 18.74 3.53
N ARG A 45 11.52 17.98 2.69
CA ARG A 45 11.43 16.52 2.65
C ARG A 45 12.81 15.90 2.81
N PRO A 46 13.13 15.24 3.93
CA PRO A 46 14.40 14.55 4.08
C PRO A 46 14.62 13.48 3.02
N TYR A 47 15.83 13.41 2.47
CA TYR A 47 16.24 12.31 1.61
C TYR A 47 16.38 11.03 2.42
N VAL A 48 15.90 9.90 1.90
CA VAL A 48 15.95 8.60 2.59
C VAL A 48 17.01 7.69 1.94
N PRO A 49 18.14 7.41 2.63
CA PRO A 49 19.15 6.46 2.15
C PRO A 49 18.57 5.07 1.93
N VAL A 50 19.16 4.32 0.98
CA VAL A 50 18.69 2.98 0.58
C VAL A 50 18.43 2.07 1.79
N SER A 51 19.35 2.06 2.76
CA SER A 51 19.28 1.24 3.98
C SER A 51 18.11 1.57 4.92
N PHE A 52 17.49 2.75 4.79
CA PHE A 52 16.38 3.20 5.63
C PHE A 52 15.02 3.10 4.94
N ARG A 53 14.97 3.04 3.59
CA ARG A 53 13.69 3.16 2.85
C ARG A 53 12.66 2.12 3.28
N LYS A 54 13.06 0.85 3.37
CA LYS A 54 12.17 -0.24 3.78
C LYS A 54 11.68 -0.08 5.23
N LYS A 55 12.56 0.33 6.15
CA LYS A 55 12.19 0.60 7.55
C LYS A 55 11.17 1.73 7.68
N VAL A 56 11.38 2.83 6.94
CA VAL A 56 10.43 3.94 6.88
C VAL A 56 9.11 3.50 6.24
N PHE A 57 9.18 2.65 5.21
CA PHE A 57 8.01 2.04 4.60
C PHE A 57 7.18 1.25 5.62
N ASP A 58 7.80 0.26 6.26
CA ASP A 58 7.12 -0.64 7.18
C ASP A 58 6.51 0.11 8.37
N LEU A 59 7.20 1.15 8.88
CA LEU A 59 6.70 1.99 9.95
C LEU A 59 5.41 2.72 9.57
N LEU A 60 5.38 3.44 8.46
CA LEU A 60 4.21 4.26 8.09
C LEU A 60 3.09 3.42 7.47
N HIS A 61 3.42 2.44 6.63
CA HIS A 61 2.43 1.56 6.03
C HIS A 61 1.78 0.66 7.08
N GLY A 62 2.55 0.15 8.06
CA GLY A 62 2.05 -0.72 9.11
C GLY A 62 1.05 -0.07 10.08
N LEU A 63 0.94 1.26 10.12
CA LEU A 63 -0.03 1.95 10.99
C LEU A 63 -1.48 1.67 10.60
N SER A 64 -1.76 1.52 9.30
CA SER A 64 -3.14 1.43 8.80
C SER A 64 -3.30 0.63 7.52
N HIS A 65 -2.21 0.04 6.99
CA HIS A 65 -2.20 -0.68 5.71
C HIS A 65 -2.94 0.05 4.57
N PRO A 66 -2.64 1.34 4.31
CA PRO A 66 -3.37 2.11 3.32
C PRO A 66 -3.15 1.59 1.90
N VAL A 67 -4.11 1.83 1.01
CA VAL A 67 -3.97 1.51 -0.42
C VAL A 67 -2.75 2.21 -1.04
N ILE A 68 -2.22 1.63 -2.11
CA ILE A 68 -0.98 2.05 -2.79
C ILE A 68 -0.93 3.56 -3.06
N LYS A 69 -2.02 4.12 -3.58
CA LYS A 69 -2.12 5.57 -3.89
C LYS A 69 -1.97 6.41 -2.62
N ALA A 70 -2.75 6.10 -1.59
CA ALA A 70 -2.70 6.80 -0.31
C ALA A 70 -1.33 6.66 0.38
N THR A 71 -0.73 5.47 0.34
CA THR A 71 0.65 5.25 0.83
C THR A 71 1.62 6.17 0.08
N THR A 72 1.60 6.15 -1.25
CA THR A 72 2.48 6.98 -2.08
C THR A 72 2.34 8.47 -1.75
N ASP A 73 1.11 8.95 -1.59
CA ASP A 73 0.82 10.36 -1.28
C ASP A 73 1.33 10.78 0.09
N VAL A 74 1.22 9.92 1.12
CA VAL A 74 1.75 10.19 2.46
C VAL A 74 3.28 10.29 2.43
N PHE A 75 3.95 9.41 1.70
CA PHE A 75 5.41 9.40 1.61
C PHE A 75 5.93 10.60 0.83
N LYS A 76 5.35 10.92 -0.33
CA LYS A 76 5.75 12.07 -1.15
C LYS A 76 5.64 13.41 -0.42
N LYS A 77 4.73 13.52 0.55
CA LYS A 77 4.56 14.72 1.38
C LYS A 77 5.64 14.87 2.45
N ARG A 78 6.33 13.79 2.82
CA ARG A 78 7.23 13.74 3.99
C ARG A 78 8.68 13.44 3.62
N PHE A 79 8.92 12.70 2.55
CA PHE A 79 10.24 12.16 2.21
C PHE A 79 10.53 12.26 0.72
N VAL A 80 11.80 12.06 0.36
CA VAL A 80 12.25 11.94 -1.03
C VAL A 80 13.32 10.85 -1.18
N TRP A 81 13.28 10.08 -2.27
CA TRP A 81 14.40 9.24 -2.74
C TRP A 81 14.15 8.86 -4.21
N SER A 82 15.16 8.31 -4.90
CA SER A 82 15.00 7.89 -6.30
C SER A 82 13.97 6.76 -6.44
N SER A 83 13.22 6.71 -7.54
CA SER A 83 12.31 5.56 -7.80
C SER A 83 11.28 5.26 -6.70
N MET A 84 10.98 6.23 -5.81
CA MET A 84 10.06 6.09 -4.68
C MET A 84 8.73 5.42 -5.03
N ASN A 85 8.11 5.82 -6.14
CA ASN A 85 6.82 5.27 -6.53
C ASN A 85 6.92 3.78 -6.84
N LYS A 86 8.00 3.34 -7.50
CA LYS A 86 8.22 1.94 -7.87
C LYS A 86 8.39 1.10 -6.60
N ASP A 87 9.23 1.57 -5.68
CA ASP A 87 9.49 0.91 -4.40
C ASP A 87 8.22 0.75 -3.57
N ILE A 88 7.48 1.84 -3.35
CA ILE A 88 6.23 1.84 -2.56
C ILE A 88 5.20 0.90 -3.20
N GLN A 89 5.02 0.96 -4.52
CA GLN A 89 4.10 0.07 -5.23
C GLN A 89 4.47 -1.39 -5.04
N MET A 90 5.75 -1.73 -5.20
CA MET A 90 6.23 -3.10 -5.02
C MET A 90 6.00 -3.58 -3.59
N TRP A 91 6.38 -2.79 -2.58
CA TRP A 91 6.24 -3.19 -1.19
C TRP A 91 4.80 -3.33 -0.73
N CYS A 92 3.90 -2.43 -1.15
CA CYS A 92 2.48 -2.58 -0.88
C CYS A 92 1.92 -3.86 -1.54
N LYS A 93 2.32 -4.17 -2.78
CA LYS A 93 1.90 -5.41 -3.47
C LYS A 93 2.41 -6.66 -2.75
N CYS A 94 3.60 -6.61 -2.14
CA CYS A 94 4.18 -7.71 -1.37
C CYS A 94 3.71 -7.78 0.09
N CYS A 95 2.84 -6.87 0.55
CA CYS A 95 2.37 -6.89 1.94
C CYS A 95 1.38 -8.05 2.15
N VAL A 96 1.79 -9.06 2.93
CA VAL A 96 0.99 -10.26 3.22
C VAL A 96 -0.35 -9.90 3.89
N ALA A 97 -0.35 -8.95 4.83
CA ALA A 97 -1.58 -8.51 5.49
C ALA A 97 -2.58 -7.91 4.49
N CYS A 98 -2.11 -7.04 3.59
CA CYS A 98 -2.94 -6.47 2.53
C CYS A 98 -3.40 -7.52 1.52
N GLN A 99 -2.53 -8.48 1.13
CA GLN A 99 -2.89 -9.54 0.19
C GLN A 99 -4.01 -10.44 0.74
N LYS A 100 -3.97 -10.75 2.04
CA LYS A 100 -4.97 -11.59 2.70
C LYS A 100 -6.31 -10.86 2.89
N SER A 101 -6.28 -9.58 3.24
CA SER A 101 -7.49 -8.81 3.51
C SER A 101 -8.18 -8.29 2.25
N LYS A 102 -7.41 -8.02 1.20
CA LYS A 102 -7.92 -7.39 -0.02
C LYS A 102 -8.10 -8.42 -1.13
N ILE A 103 -9.32 -8.95 -1.25
CA ILE A 103 -9.72 -9.71 -2.43
C ILE A 103 -9.74 -8.74 -3.62
N GLN A 104 -8.82 -8.92 -4.57
CA GLN A 104 -8.78 -8.14 -5.82
C GLN A 104 -9.38 -8.89 -7.00
N ARG A 105 -9.41 -10.21 -6.92
CA ARG A 105 -9.97 -11.08 -7.93
C ARG A 105 -10.67 -12.22 -7.20
N HIS A 106 -11.95 -12.39 -7.47
CA HIS A 106 -12.62 -13.62 -7.13
C HIS A 106 -12.21 -14.66 -8.17
N THR A 107 -11.71 -15.80 -7.70
CA THR A 107 -11.52 -16.96 -8.55
C THR A 107 -12.89 -17.61 -8.68
N GLU A 108 -13.61 -17.27 -9.73
CA GLU A 108 -14.84 -17.97 -10.09
C GLU A 108 -14.46 -19.36 -10.61
N ALA A 109 -14.97 -20.41 -9.97
CA ALA A 109 -14.90 -21.74 -10.57
C ALA A 109 -15.69 -21.73 -11.88
N PRO A 110 -15.25 -22.46 -12.93
CA PRO A 110 -16.08 -22.67 -14.10
C PRO A 110 -17.44 -23.22 -13.67
N LEU A 111 -18.52 -22.73 -14.29
CA LEU A 111 -19.84 -23.29 -14.03
C LEU A 111 -19.82 -24.78 -14.38
N GLY A 112 -20.17 -25.62 -13.41
CA GLY A 112 -20.38 -27.04 -13.68
C GLY A 112 -21.58 -27.21 -14.62
N SER A 113 -21.46 -28.11 -15.59
CA SER A 113 -22.61 -28.52 -16.40
C SER A 113 -23.44 -29.52 -15.60
N PHE A 114 -24.73 -29.22 -15.45
CA PHE A 114 -25.69 -30.20 -14.95
C PHE A 114 -26.19 -31.04 -16.11
N ILE A 115 -26.19 -32.36 -15.93
CA ILE A 115 -26.85 -33.27 -16.87
C ILE A 115 -28.36 -33.09 -16.71
N LEU A 116 -29.07 -32.84 -17.80
CA LEU A 116 -30.53 -32.78 -17.77
C LEU A 116 -31.10 -34.13 -17.26
N PRO A 117 -31.98 -34.11 -16.24
CA PRO A 117 -32.61 -35.32 -15.74
C PRO A 117 -33.45 -35.97 -16.84
N LYS A 118 -33.20 -37.24 -17.16
CA LYS A 118 -33.93 -37.99 -18.22
C LYS A 118 -35.30 -38.52 -17.76
N ALA A 119 -35.56 -38.46 -16.46
CA ALA A 119 -36.79 -38.93 -15.84
C ALA A 119 -37.22 -37.97 -14.73
N ILE A 120 -38.54 -37.86 -14.52
CA ILE A 120 -39.12 -37.12 -13.40
C ILE A 120 -38.58 -37.66 -12.07
N PHE A 121 -38.37 -36.78 -11.10
CA PHE A 121 -37.84 -37.11 -9.76
C PHE A 121 -36.43 -37.71 -9.70
N SER A 122 -35.67 -37.78 -10.80
CA SER A 122 -34.30 -38.33 -10.76
C SER A 122 -33.27 -37.43 -10.07
N HIS A 123 -33.54 -36.12 -9.97
CA HIS A 123 -32.72 -35.14 -9.24
C HIS A 123 -33.63 -34.16 -8.49
N ILE A 124 -33.34 -33.89 -7.21
CA ILE A 124 -34.07 -32.94 -6.37
C ILE A 124 -33.05 -31.99 -5.75
N HIS A 125 -33.21 -30.69 -5.99
CA HIS A 125 -32.44 -29.63 -5.34
C HIS A 125 -33.24 -29.13 -4.15
N ILE A 126 -32.70 -29.28 -2.94
CA ILE A 126 -33.31 -28.80 -1.70
C ILE A 126 -32.37 -27.74 -1.14
N ASP A 127 -32.90 -26.55 -0.89
CA ASP A 127 -32.18 -25.45 -0.24
C ASP A 127 -32.94 -25.00 1.02
N VAL A 128 -32.20 -24.56 2.02
CA VAL A 128 -32.76 -24.14 3.30
C VAL A 128 -32.71 -22.62 3.39
N VAL A 129 -33.88 -22.00 3.51
CA VAL A 129 -33.97 -20.55 3.69
C VAL A 129 -33.94 -20.22 5.18
N GLY A 130 -33.08 -19.30 5.60
CA GLY A 130 -33.10 -18.81 6.99
C GLY A 130 -32.08 -17.72 7.35
N PRO A 131 -32.22 -17.13 8.55
CA PRO A 131 -33.34 -17.31 9.50
C PRO A 131 -34.58 -16.50 9.10
N LEU A 132 -35.76 -17.13 9.13
CA LEU A 132 -37.04 -16.47 8.88
C LEU A 132 -37.52 -15.70 10.12
N PRO A 133 -38.22 -14.56 9.97
CA PRO A 133 -38.80 -13.84 11.09
C PRO A 133 -39.72 -14.74 11.91
N ARG A 134 -39.56 -14.72 13.23
CA ARG A 134 -40.32 -15.57 14.17
C ARG A 134 -41.80 -15.22 14.26
N LEU A 135 -42.22 -14.08 13.72
CA LEU A 135 -43.59 -13.61 13.70
C LEU A 135 -43.90 -13.04 12.32
N MET A 136 -45.00 -13.47 11.72
CA MET A 136 -45.59 -12.77 10.58
C MET A 136 -45.93 -11.35 11.05
N VAL A 137 -45.16 -10.35 10.63
CA VAL A 137 -45.72 -9.00 10.54
C VAL A 137 -46.66 -9.06 9.34
N ILE A 138 -47.91 -9.43 9.62
CA ILE A 138 -48.99 -9.26 8.67
C ILE A 138 -49.07 -7.75 8.47
N TYR A 139 -48.56 -7.24 7.35
CA TYR A 139 -48.92 -5.91 6.90
C TYR A 139 -50.41 -5.97 6.58
N LEU A 140 -51.24 -5.61 7.56
CA LEU A 140 -52.60 -5.15 7.27
C LEU A 140 -52.44 -3.74 6.69
N TYR A 141 -52.88 -3.60 5.45
CA TYR A 141 -53.06 -2.32 4.76
C TYR A 141 -53.95 -1.38 5.57
#